data_AF-A0A0A5HTX5-F1
#
_entry.id   AF-A0A0A5HTX5-F1
#
_cell.length_a   1.000
_cell.length_b   1.000
_cell.length_c   1.000
_cell.angle_alpha   90.00
_cell.angle_beta   90.00
_cell.angle_gamma   90.00
#
_symmetry.space_group_name_H-M   'P 1'
#
loop_
_entity.id
_entity.type
_entity.pdbx_description
1 polymer ?
#
loop_
_entity_poly.entity_id
_entity_poly.type
_entity_poly.pdbx_seq_one_letter_code
_entity_poly.pdbx_strand_id
1 'polypeptide(L)'
;MKHLKSILLAAPLLVLAGCNSGSSSNTNNNVDKNSKVTKPAADYKFSQKDVDALMSEREVIFDALRVTYAGTSYENVLFAESMSEEILVIKLADADKNTIDLVLSSDDAMDCMIYRAKEPVQGFKCDETKQSTSGENTLIQSTITGSSTSIQVEFNVEAPEFLPSIGSTVLTATHADSKVDIVTSFAFNDLYRDAFSMTSDKERIHSTLGATTYLQLSDIVKNYTGTEMTFKFNNNIGGSADDDINLYTGLMIHDNNMTTMVTKTGSVFSGGTDLFAAGKKRVLQRKNAIDAFEGNKQVGVHSWAQGEKEAKAFPFTHESHRRQATFFNKVMGDKGIDFYLFTLDAAPAAGEHWITKADSDKYGFITEIQ
;
A
#
# COMPACT_ATOMS: atom_id res chain seq x y z
N MET A 1 3.90 -16.26 19.86
CA MET A 1 3.66 -15.70 18.51
C MET A 1 4.07 -16.75 17.48
N LYS A 2 3.31 -16.96 16.40
CA LYS A 2 3.61 -17.99 15.38
C LYS A 2 4.93 -17.65 14.65
N HIS A 3 5.64 -18.66 14.13
CA HIS A 3 6.94 -18.49 13.46
C HIS A 3 6.81 -17.72 12.14
N LEU A 4 7.43 -16.53 12.03
CA LEU A 4 7.47 -15.71 10.82
C LEU A 4 8.45 -16.28 9.76
N LYS A 5 9.62 -16.79 10.20
CA LYS A 5 10.74 -17.24 9.35
C LYS A 5 10.47 -18.41 8.42
N SER A 6 9.51 -19.28 8.72
CA SER A 6 9.28 -20.49 7.93
C SER A 6 8.30 -20.30 6.78
N ILE A 7 7.67 -19.11 6.67
CA ILE A 7 6.51 -18.89 5.81
C ILE A 7 6.79 -17.79 4.77
N LEU A 8 7.57 -16.76 5.09
CA LEU A 8 7.88 -15.64 4.17
C LEU A 8 9.19 -15.84 3.37
N LEU A 9 9.37 -17.01 2.75
CA LEU A 9 10.55 -17.31 1.90
C LEU A 9 10.56 -16.52 0.57
N ALA A 10 9.46 -15.86 0.22
CA ALA A 10 9.40 -14.89 -0.85
C ALA A 10 9.13 -13.52 -0.23
N ALA A 11 10.18 -12.73 -0.02
CA ALA A 11 10.00 -11.31 0.26
C ALA A 11 9.13 -10.73 -0.87
N PRO A 12 8.01 -10.04 -0.55
CA PRO A 12 7.25 -9.35 -1.58
C PRO A 12 8.18 -8.39 -2.32
N LEU A 13 7.86 -8.08 -3.57
CA LEU A 13 8.48 -6.96 -4.27
C LEU A 13 8.16 -5.69 -3.46
N LEU A 14 9.02 -5.38 -2.49
CA LEU A 14 8.91 -4.18 -1.69
C LEU A 14 9.54 -3.06 -2.50
N VAL A 15 8.72 -2.14 -2.99
CA VAL A 15 9.20 -0.82 -3.35
C VAL A 15 9.49 -0.10 -2.04
N LEU A 16 10.77 -0.03 -1.67
CA LEU A 16 11.22 0.90 -0.64
C LEU A 16 10.94 2.32 -1.16
N ALA A 17 9.79 2.88 -0.78
CA ALA A 17 9.49 4.29 -0.96
C ALA A 17 10.29 5.11 0.08
N GLY A 18 11.62 5.11 -0.09
CA GLY A 18 12.54 5.93 0.67
C GLY A 18 13.19 6.96 -0.26
N CYS A 19 12.81 8.23 -0.11
CA CYS A 19 13.57 9.31 -0.72
C CYS A 19 14.94 9.39 -0.07
N ASN A 20 16.01 9.01 -0.79
CA ASN A 20 17.34 9.51 -0.47
C ASN A 20 18.10 9.94 -1.74
N SER A 21 18.55 11.18 -1.72
CA SER A 21 19.27 11.87 -2.79
C SER A 21 20.73 11.45 -2.83
N GLY A 22 21.16 10.81 -3.92
CA GLY A 22 22.56 10.47 -4.19
C GLY A 22 22.91 10.64 -5.66
N SER A 23 23.96 11.43 -5.92
CA SER A 23 24.41 11.93 -7.20
C SER A 23 24.83 10.86 -8.24
N SER A 24 24.34 11.04 -9.47
CA SER A 24 24.99 10.81 -10.78
C SER A 24 26.19 9.85 -10.85
N SER A 25 26.06 8.81 -11.70
CA SER A 25 27.14 8.44 -12.61
C SER A 25 26.62 8.01 -13.98
N ASN A 26 27.06 8.76 -14.99
CA ASN A 26 26.90 8.47 -16.42
C ASN A 26 27.51 7.11 -16.77
N THR A 27 26.74 6.22 -17.40
CA THR A 27 27.30 5.17 -18.26
C THR A 27 26.57 5.15 -19.60
N ASN A 28 27.34 5.47 -20.65
CA ASN A 28 26.95 5.38 -22.04
C ASN A 28 26.64 3.92 -22.40
N ASN A 29 25.39 3.63 -22.75
CA ASN A 29 25.05 2.40 -23.46
C ASN A 29 24.61 2.73 -24.88
N ASN A 30 25.43 2.30 -25.85
CA ASN A 30 25.11 2.27 -27.26
C ASN A 30 23.82 1.46 -27.46
N VAL A 31 22.76 2.13 -27.89
CA VAL A 31 21.48 1.49 -28.24
C VAL A 31 21.60 0.89 -29.63
N ASP A 32 21.64 -0.44 -29.69
CA ASP A 32 21.45 -1.20 -30.93
C ASP A 32 20.05 -0.92 -31.50
N LYS A 33 20.00 -0.24 -32.64
CA LYS A 33 18.79 0.26 -33.31
C LYS A 33 17.93 -0.83 -34.01
N ASN A 34 17.96 -2.09 -33.56
CA ASN A 34 17.16 -3.15 -34.21
C ASN A 34 16.71 -4.32 -33.32
N SER A 35 16.68 -4.16 -32.00
CA SER A 35 16.02 -5.13 -31.12
C SER A 35 14.49 -5.02 -31.28
N LYS A 36 13.85 -6.01 -31.91
CA LYS A 36 12.41 -6.22 -31.74
C LYS A 36 12.16 -6.28 -30.24
N VAL A 37 11.44 -5.29 -29.68
CA VAL A 37 11.04 -5.32 -28.27
C VAL A 37 10.28 -6.62 -28.04
N THR A 38 10.93 -7.59 -27.41
CA THR A 38 10.30 -8.81 -26.95
C THR A 38 9.30 -8.38 -25.90
N LYS A 39 8.00 -8.54 -26.14
CA LYS A 39 7.00 -8.28 -25.09
C LYS A 39 6.97 -9.47 -24.13
N PRO A 40 6.74 -9.27 -22.82
CA PRO A 40 6.47 -10.38 -21.91
C PRO A 40 5.21 -11.13 -22.34
N ALA A 41 5.20 -12.45 -22.11
CA ALA A 41 4.03 -13.27 -22.35
C ALA A 41 2.96 -13.01 -21.27
N ALA A 42 1.71 -12.87 -21.70
CA ALA A 42 0.54 -12.71 -20.84
C ALA A 42 -0.15 -14.06 -20.59
N ASP A 43 0.59 -15.00 -19.98
CA ASP A 43 0.21 -16.40 -19.83
C ASP A 43 0.40 -16.92 -18.39
N TYR A 44 0.53 -16.02 -17.41
CA TYR A 44 0.46 -16.37 -16.00
C TYR A 44 -0.96 -16.85 -15.64
N LYS A 45 -1.06 -17.82 -14.73
CA LYS A 45 -2.34 -18.42 -14.33
C LYS A 45 -2.67 -18.02 -12.90
N PHE A 46 -3.31 -16.87 -12.74
CA PHE A 46 -3.86 -16.46 -11.45
C PHE A 46 -4.88 -17.50 -10.95
N SER A 47 -4.76 -17.92 -9.70
CA SER A 47 -5.64 -18.94 -9.12
C SER A 47 -6.02 -18.62 -7.67
N GLN A 48 -7.19 -19.13 -7.25
CA GLN A 48 -7.62 -18.99 -5.85
C GLN A 48 -6.62 -19.67 -4.88
N LYS A 49 -6.01 -20.78 -5.30
CA LYS A 49 -4.99 -21.48 -4.52
C LYS A 49 -3.80 -20.58 -4.19
N ASP A 50 -3.35 -19.78 -5.15
CA ASP A 50 -2.22 -18.86 -4.94
C ASP A 50 -2.61 -17.74 -3.97
N VAL A 51 -3.84 -17.25 -4.06
CA VAL A 51 -4.35 -16.25 -3.10
C VAL A 51 -4.46 -16.84 -1.69
N ASP A 52 -5.01 -18.05 -1.56
CA ASP A 52 -5.13 -18.71 -0.27
C ASP A 52 -3.75 -18.94 0.38
N ALA A 53 -2.75 -19.29 -0.43
CA ALA A 53 -1.36 -19.41 0.01
C ALA A 53 -0.80 -18.05 0.48
N LEU A 54 -0.91 -17.00 -0.34
CA LEU A 54 -0.48 -15.65 0.02
C LEU A 54 -1.15 -15.19 1.32
N MET A 55 -2.46 -15.33 1.44
CA MET A 55 -3.20 -14.90 2.64
C MET A 55 -2.81 -15.71 3.89
N SER A 56 -2.55 -17.01 3.75
CA SER A 56 -2.01 -17.81 4.85
C SER A 56 -0.62 -17.32 5.29
N GLU A 57 0.20 -16.83 4.35
CA GLU A 57 1.50 -16.23 4.67
C GLU A 57 1.36 -14.87 5.37
N ARG A 58 0.31 -14.09 5.06
CA ARG A 58 0.09 -12.77 5.68
C ARG A 58 -0.65 -12.86 7.01
N GLU A 59 -1.42 -13.93 7.26
CA GLU A 59 -2.18 -14.13 8.50
C GLU A 59 -1.28 -13.99 9.74
N VAL A 60 -0.04 -14.48 9.68
CA VAL A 60 0.91 -14.37 10.80
C VAL A 60 1.34 -12.94 11.10
N ILE A 61 1.25 -12.01 10.13
CA ILE A 61 1.59 -10.59 10.31
C ILE A 61 0.53 -9.90 11.20
N PHE A 62 -0.74 -10.29 11.07
CA PHE A 62 -1.83 -9.76 11.88
C PHE A 62 -1.69 -10.15 13.37
N ASP A 63 -1.03 -11.28 13.65
CA ASP A 63 -0.71 -11.80 14.98
C ASP A 63 0.72 -11.39 15.46
N ALA A 64 1.46 -10.60 14.67
CA ALA A 64 2.89 -10.34 14.86
C ALA A 64 3.22 -9.22 15.87
N LEU A 65 2.21 -8.62 16.50
CA LEU A 65 2.41 -7.59 17.51
C LEU A 65 1.26 -7.56 18.51
N ARG A 66 1.60 -7.41 19.79
CA ARG A 66 0.67 -7.22 20.90
C ARG A 66 1.07 -6.02 21.72
N VAL A 67 0.10 -5.21 22.11
CA VAL A 67 0.27 -4.12 23.08
C VAL A 67 -0.57 -4.40 24.31
N THR A 68 0.04 -4.40 25.49
CA THR A 68 -0.68 -4.31 26.76
C THR A 68 -0.53 -2.92 27.33
N TYR A 69 -1.64 -2.19 27.44
CA TYR A 69 -1.65 -0.80 27.89
C TYR A 69 -2.84 -0.57 28.83
N ALA A 70 -2.57 0.04 29.99
CA ALA A 70 -3.58 0.32 31.01
C ALA A 70 -4.44 -0.92 31.41
N GLY A 71 -3.82 -2.10 31.43
CA GLY A 71 -4.48 -3.37 31.76
C GLY A 71 -5.32 -3.99 30.63
N THR A 72 -5.36 -3.38 29.44
CA THR A 72 -6.04 -3.89 28.25
C THR A 72 -5.03 -4.45 27.26
N SER A 73 -5.33 -5.59 26.65
CA SER A 73 -4.52 -6.22 25.59
C SER A 73 -5.11 -5.91 24.22
N TYR A 74 -4.28 -5.40 23.32
CA TYR A 74 -4.59 -5.14 21.92
C TYR A 74 -3.75 -6.10 21.09
N GLU A 75 -4.41 -7.09 20.49
CA GLU A 75 -3.76 -8.26 19.87
C GLU A 75 -4.07 -8.37 18.37
N ASN A 76 -5.03 -7.58 17.88
CA ASN A 76 -5.45 -7.62 16.48
C ASN A 76 -4.88 -6.41 15.75
N VAL A 77 -3.82 -6.60 14.97
CA VAL A 77 -3.29 -5.55 14.09
C VAL A 77 -4.31 -5.30 12.97
N LEU A 78 -4.73 -4.04 12.78
CA LEU A 78 -5.71 -3.68 11.76
C LEU A 78 -5.07 -3.03 10.54
N PHE A 79 -4.07 -2.18 10.76
CA PHE A 79 -3.36 -1.42 9.72
C PHE A 79 -1.95 -1.11 10.19
N ALA A 80 -1.03 -0.92 9.24
CA ALA A 80 0.31 -0.42 9.53
C ALA A 80 0.82 0.45 8.38
N GLU A 81 1.66 1.43 8.69
CA GLU A 81 2.28 2.33 7.71
C GLU A 81 3.69 2.72 8.17
N SER A 82 4.65 2.71 7.24
CA SER A 82 5.98 3.27 7.49
C SER A 82 5.92 4.77 7.25
N MET A 83 6.12 5.57 8.30
CA MET A 83 6.20 7.03 8.16
C MET A 83 7.60 7.47 7.70
N SER A 84 8.63 6.74 8.12
CA SER A 84 10.02 6.84 7.66
C SER A 84 10.69 5.46 7.78
N GLU A 85 11.99 5.36 7.54
CA GLU A 85 12.78 4.15 7.84
C GLU A 85 12.85 3.83 9.35
N GLU A 86 12.59 4.83 10.21
CA GLU A 86 12.74 4.73 11.67
C GLU A 86 11.40 4.75 12.41
N ILE A 87 10.31 5.16 11.76
CA ILE A 87 9.00 5.37 12.39
C ILE A 87 7.95 4.51 11.72
N LEU A 88 7.38 3.59 12.49
CA LEU A 88 6.28 2.70 12.11
C LEU A 88 5.03 3.07 12.92
N VAL A 89 3.90 3.24 12.24
CA VAL A 89 2.59 3.46 12.89
C VAL A 89 1.71 2.23 12.69
N ILE A 90 1.09 1.75 13.75
CA ILE A 90 0.29 0.52 13.76
C ILE A 90 -1.03 0.78 14.48
N LYS A 91 -2.15 0.41 13.86
CA LYS A 91 -3.46 0.45 14.51
C LYS A 91 -3.77 -0.95 15.03
N LEU A 92 -4.11 -1.07 16.31
CA LEU A 92 -4.50 -2.34 16.91
C LEU A 92 -5.88 -2.24 17.55
N ALA A 93 -6.58 -3.38 17.63
CA ALA A 93 -7.84 -3.55 18.34
C ALA A 93 -7.70 -4.53 19.51
N ASP A 94 -8.44 -4.26 20.59
CA ASP A 94 -8.71 -5.22 21.66
C ASP A 94 -9.89 -6.15 21.30
N ALA A 95 -10.24 -7.06 22.22
CA ALA A 95 -11.32 -8.01 22.04
C ALA A 95 -12.71 -7.34 21.88
N ASP A 96 -12.88 -6.14 22.42
CA ASP A 96 -14.10 -5.34 22.36
C ASP A 96 -14.12 -4.38 21.14
N LYS A 97 -13.11 -4.48 20.27
CA LYS A 97 -12.89 -3.64 19.08
C LYS A 97 -12.58 -2.17 19.39
N ASN A 98 -12.18 -1.84 20.61
CA ASN A 98 -11.59 -0.54 20.88
C ASN A 98 -10.19 -0.50 20.27
N THR A 99 -9.83 0.65 19.69
CA THR A 99 -8.57 0.79 18.95
C THR A 99 -7.60 1.74 19.61
N ILE A 100 -6.32 1.43 19.47
CA ILE A 100 -5.20 2.34 19.73
C ILE A 100 -4.34 2.46 18.48
N ASP A 101 -3.65 3.59 18.35
CA ASP A 101 -2.53 3.75 17.43
C ASP A 101 -1.23 3.71 18.23
N LEU A 102 -0.33 2.82 17.83
CA LEU A 102 1.03 2.70 18.34
C LEU A 102 1.98 3.35 17.34
N VAL A 103 2.82 4.25 17.81
CA VAL A 103 4.01 4.74 17.09
C VAL A 103 5.21 4.02 17.67
N LEU A 104 5.84 3.16 16.88
CA LEU A 104 7.15 2.59 17.18
C LEU A 104 8.23 3.42 16.49
N SER A 105 9.22 3.85 17.26
CA SER A 105 10.37 4.62 16.81
C SER A 105 11.64 3.86 17.12
N SER A 106 12.51 3.73 16.12
CA SER A 106 13.92 3.38 16.33
C SER A 106 14.85 4.60 16.34
N ASP A 107 14.29 5.81 16.20
CA ASP A 107 15.03 7.06 16.39
C ASP A 107 15.22 7.33 17.88
N ASP A 108 16.48 7.35 18.33
CA ASP A 108 16.87 7.63 19.72
C ASP A 108 16.43 9.02 20.21
N ALA A 109 16.16 9.95 19.29
CA ALA A 109 15.66 11.29 19.60
C ALA A 109 14.14 11.33 19.84
N MET A 110 13.41 10.26 19.52
CA MET A 110 11.95 10.20 19.58
C MET A 110 11.45 9.01 20.39
N ASP A 111 10.69 9.32 21.45
CA ASP A 111 9.96 8.31 22.23
C ASP A 111 8.84 7.67 21.39
N CYS A 112 8.57 6.39 21.64
CA CYS A 112 7.37 5.73 21.14
C CYS A 112 6.11 6.35 21.75
N MET A 113 4.97 6.18 21.08
CA MET A 113 3.72 6.82 21.48
C MET A 113 2.52 5.88 21.40
N ILE A 114 1.56 6.09 22.29
CA ILE A 114 0.19 5.61 22.16
C ILE A 114 -0.73 6.79 21.91
N TYR A 115 -1.63 6.63 20.97
CA TYR A 115 -2.65 7.58 20.61
C TYR A 115 -4.04 6.95 20.61
N ARG A 116 -5.01 7.69 21.15
CA ARG A 116 -6.43 7.44 20.99
C ARG A 116 -7.09 8.74 20.54
N ALA A 117 -8.03 8.64 19.61
CA ALA A 117 -8.70 9.80 19.07
C ALA A 117 -9.32 10.65 20.19
N LYS A 118 -9.05 11.96 20.16
CA LYS A 118 -9.52 12.95 21.15
C LYS A 118 -8.92 12.83 22.55
N GLU A 119 -7.87 12.03 22.73
CA GLU A 119 -7.08 11.99 23.95
C GLU A 119 -5.68 12.61 23.74
N PRO A 120 -5.01 13.09 24.80
CA PRO A 120 -3.62 13.52 24.70
C PRO A 120 -2.72 12.38 24.22
N VAL A 121 -1.78 12.68 23.32
CA VAL A 121 -0.72 11.75 22.91
C VAL A 121 0.12 11.37 24.12
N GLN A 122 0.39 10.08 24.29
CA GLN A 122 1.15 9.57 25.43
C GLN A 122 2.45 8.92 24.98
N GLY A 123 3.58 9.53 25.34
CA GLY A 123 4.92 8.99 25.06
C GLY A 123 5.38 7.95 26.08
N PHE A 124 6.26 7.05 25.66
CA PHE A 124 6.98 6.11 26.52
C PHE A 124 8.34 5.77 25.93
N LYS A 125 9.32 5.49 26.80
CA LYS A 125 10.66 5.06 26.37
C LYS A 125 10.58 3.67 25.73
N CYS A 126 11.17 3.54 24.55
CA CYS A 126 11.26 2.29 23.80
C CYS A 126 12.67 2.01 23.23
N ASP A 127 13.66 2.78 23.68
CA ASP A 127 15.08 2.55 23.38
C ASP A 127 15.56 1.19 23.88
N GLU A 128 16.76 0.78 23.47
CA GLU A 128 17.39 -0.51 23.80
C GLU A 128 17.37 -0.84 25.31
N THR A 129 17.37 0.15 26.20
CA THR A 129 17.34 -0.07 27.66
C THR A 129 15.99 -0.60 28.16
N LYS A 130 14.94 -0.43 27.37
CA LYS A 130 13.59 -0.95 27.63
C LYS A 130 13.28 -2.22 26.88
N GLN A 131 14.18 -2.67 26.01
CA GLN A 131 13.98 -3.86 25.18
C GLN A 131 14.63 -5.08 25.81
N SER A 132 14.00 -6.23 25.59
CA SER A 132 14.57 -7.55 25.85
C SER A 132 14.16 -8.49 24.73
N THR A 133 15.11 -9.27 24.22
CA THR A 133 14.85 -10.23 23.14
C THR A 133 15.03 -11.65 23.66
N SER A 134 14.05 -12.52 23.37
CA SER A 134 14.11 -13.94 23.69
C SER A 134 13.66 -14.75 22.48
N GLY A 135 14.60 -15.47 21.86
CA GLY A 135 14.34 -16.18 20.61
C GLY A 135 13.98 -15.22 19.48
N GLU A 136 12.76 -15.35 18.94
CA GLU A 136 12.25 -14.53 17.84
C GLU A 136 11.35 -13.38 18.30
N ASN A 137 11.21 -13.17 19.61
CA ASN A 137 10.33 -12.13 20.17
C ASN A 137 11.14 -11.04 20.85
N THR A 138 10.73 -9.80 20.64
CA THR A 138 11.18 -8.62 21.37
C THR A 138 10.05 -8.13 22.28
N LEU A 139 10.39 -7.83 23.54
CA LEU A 139 9.53 -7.21 24.52
C LEU A 139 10.09 -5.85 24.88
N ILE A 140 9.29 -4.80 24.65
CA ILE A 140 9.49 -3.47 25.21
C ILE A 140 8.65 -3.38 26.48
N GLN A 141 9.28 -3.11 27.62
CA GLN A 141 8.57 -2.89 28.88
C GLN A 141 8.88 -1.51 29.45
N SER A 142 7.85 -0.67 29.57
CA SER A 142 8.02 0.74 29.93
C SER A 142 6.83 1.28 30.76
N THR A 143 6.87 2.57 31.04
CA THR A 143 5.79 3.34 31.67
C THR A 143 5.55 4.60 30.86
N ILE A 144 4.29 5.02 30.79
CA ILE A 144 3.94 6.30 30.16
C ILE A 144 4.68 7.44 30.86
N THR A 145 5.28 8.34 30.07
CA THR A 145 6.04 9.49 30.57
C THR A 145 5.17 10.33 31.49
N GLY A 146 5.63 10.56 32.72
CA GLY A 146 4.89 11.32 33.73
C GLY A 146 3.76 10.55 34.42
N SER A 147 3.66 9.23 34.25
CA SER A 147 2.62 8.38 34.82
C SER A 147 3.19 7.07 35.36
N SER A 148 2.45 6.39 36.24
CA SER A 148 2.73 5.02 36.69
C SER A 148 2.09 3.95 35.81
N THR A 149 1.39 4.36 34.75
CA THR A 149 0.72 3.44 33.83
C THR A 149 1.75 2.64 33.06
N SER A 150 1.73 1.32 33.24
CA SER A 150 2.59 0.38 32.51
C SER A 150 2.13 0.23 31.06
N ILE A 151 3.12 0.07 30.19
CA ILE A 151 2.94 -0.37 28.81
C ILE A 151 3.92 -1.49 28.49
N GLN A 152 3.45 -2.48 27.74
CA GLN A 152 4.25 -3.55 27.17
C GLN A 152 3.94 -3.67 25.69
N VAL A 153 4.98 -3.76 24.86
CA VAL A 153 4.85 -4.07 23.43
C VAL A 153 5.65 -5.32 23.17
N GLU A 154 4.98 -6.38 22.72
CA GLU A 154 5.61 -7.64 22.35
C GLU A 154 5.42 -7.86 20.86
N PHE A 155 6.51 -8.10 20.14
CA PHE A 155 6.47 -8.31 18.70
C PHE A 155 7.52 -9.32 18.25
N ASN A 156 7.30 -9.95 17.10
CA ASN A 156 8.32 -10.77 16.47
C ASN A 156 9.44 -9.85 15.95
N VAL A 157 10.71 -10.25 16.07
CA VAL A 157 11.87 -9.42 15.70
C VAL A 157 11.84 -8.93 14.25
N GLU A 158 11.18 -9.67 13.35
CA GLU A 158 11.01 -9.30 11.93
C GLU A 158 9.69 -8.55 11.67
N ALA A 159 8.78 -8.46 12.65
CA ALA A 159 7.47 -7.83 12.48
C ALA A 159 7.57 -6.38 11.94
N PRO A 160 8.49 -5.51 12.42
CA PRO A 160 8.57 -4.14 11.91
C PRO A 160 8.83 -4.04 10.40
N GLU A 161 9.55 -5.01 9.82
CA GLU A 161 9.82 -5.08 8.38
C GLU A 161 8.57 -5.47 7.58
N PHE A 162 7.78 -6.42 8.09
CA PHE A 162 6.65 -6.98 7.36
C PHE A 162 5.30 -6.34 7.67
N LEU A 163 5.14 -5.68 8.82
CA LEU A 163 3.89 -5.03 9.22
C LEU A 163 3.37 -4.06 8.15
N PRO A 164 4.17 -3.17 7.53
CA PRO A 164 3.69 -2.29 6.47
C PRO A 164 3.03 -3.00 5.28
N SER A 165 3.39 -4.26 5.00
CA SER A 165 2.81 -5.03 3.88
C SER A 165 1.30 -5.27 4.01
N ILE A 166 0.73 -5.14 5.21
CA ILE A 166 -0.72 -5.24 5.41
C ILE A 166 -1.45 -4.00 4.90
N GLY A 167 -0.79 -2.85 4.82
CA GLY A 167 -1.31 -1.59 4.31
C GLY A 167 -2.08 -0.73 5.34
N SER A 168 -2.38 0.50 4.92
CA SER A 168 -3.03 1.53 5.75
C SER A 168 -4.26 2.19 5.10
N THR A 169 -4.64 1.71 3.93
CA THR A 169 -5.85 2.18 3.22
C THR A 169 -7.08 1.50 3.79
N VAL A 170 -8.03 2.31 4.27
CA VAL A 170 -9.33 1.84 4.74
C VAL A 170 -10.34 1.87 3.60
N LEU A 171 -11.06 0.79 3.38
CA LEU A 171 -12.20 0.73 2.47
C LEU A 171 -13.52 0.84 3.25
N THR A 172 -14.32 1.86 2.94
CA THR A 172 -15.66 2.03 3.50
C THR A 172 -16.70 1.89 2.41
N ALA A 173 -17.57 0.88 2.52
CA ALA A 173 -18.72 0.74 1.63
C ALA A 173 -19.89 1.60 2.13
N THR A 174 -20.40 2.48 1.27
CA THR A 174 -21.67 3.19 1.48
C THR A 174 -22.66 2.75 0.40
N HIS A 175 -23.92 2.58 0.79
CA HIS A 175 -24.97 2.10 -0.10
C HIS A 175 -26.01 3.20 -0.29
N ALA A 176 -26.24 3.59 -1.55
CA ALA A 176 -27.28 4.54 -1.94
C ALA A 176 -27.89 4.10 -3.27
N ASP A 177 -29.22 4.14 -3.38
CA ASP A 177 -29.97 3.95 -4.64
C ASP A 177 -29.58 2.70 -5.46
N SER A 178 -29.41 1.55 -4.79
CA SER A 178 -29.02 0.26 -5.40
C SER A 178 -27.61 0.24 -6.00
N LYS A 179 -26.74 1.14 -5.54
CA LYS A 179 -25.32 1.18 -5.87
C LYS A 179 -24.50 1.21 -4.59
N VAL A 180 -23.27 0.70 -4.69
CA VAL A 180 -22.30 0.72 -3.60
C VAL A 180 -21.10 1.56 -4.00
N ASP A 181 -20.83 2.58 -3.22
CA ASP A 181 -19.57 3.32 -3.29
C ASP A 181 -18.60 2.73 -2.28
N ILE A 182 -17.42 2.33 -2.75
CA ILE A 182 -16.31 1.88 -1.91
C ILE A 182 -15.32 3.04 -1.85
N VAL A 183 -15.27 3.74 -0.72
CA VAL A 183 -14.51 4.98 -0.58
C VAL A 183 -13.24 4.71 0.23
N THR A 184 -12.08 5.10 -0.31
CA THR A 184 -10.80 4.97 0.40
C THR A 184 -10.59 6.11 1.40
N SER A 185 -9.98 5.79 2.54
CA SER A 185 -9.43 6.77 3.47
C SER A 185 -8.13 6.26 4.09
N PHE A 186 -7.44 7.10 4.86
CA PHE A 186 -6.20 6.74 5.54
C PHE A 186 -6.47 6.41 7.02
N ALA A 187 -5.97 5.27 7.48
CA ALA A 187 -6.19 4.76 8.82
C ALA A 187 -5.66 5.66 9.95
N PHE A 188 -4.65 6.51 9.65
CA PHE A 188 -3.91 7.30 10.65
C PHE A 188 -4.10 8.82 10.50
N ASN A 189 -5.15 9.28 9.81
CA ASN A 189 -5.42 10.72 9.64
C ASN A 189 -5.46 11.49 10.98
N ASP A 190 -6.10 10.91 12.00
CA ASP A 190 -6.23 11.54 13.31
C ASP A 190 -4.89 11.62 14.07
N LEU A 191 -4.11 10.53 14.05
CA LEU A 191 -2.76 10.49 14.60
C LEU A 191 -1.84 11.51 13.92
N TYR A 192 -1.82 11.55 12.58
CA TYR A 192 -0.96 12.45 11.81
C TYR A 192 -1.25 13.91 12.13
N ARG A 193 -2.53 14.27 12.21
CA ARG A 193 -2.95 15.61 12.59
C ARG A 193 -2.56 15.95 14.02
N ASP A 194 -2.87 15.09 14.98
CA ASP A 194 -2.83 15.44 16.40
C ASP A 194 -1.43 15.24 17.02
N ALA A 195 -0.67 14.24 16.56
CA ALA A 195 0.67 13.96 17.06
C ALA A 195 1.77 14.63 16.22
N PHE A 196 1.60 14.73 14.91
CA PHE A 196 2.64 15.21 13.98
C PHE A 196 2.32 16.57 13.34
N SER A 197 1.14 17.15 13.60
CA SER A 197 0.68 18.38 12.94
C SER A 197 0.62 18.30 11.40
N MET A 198 0.59 17.08 10.86
CA MET A 198 0.53 16.77 9.45
C MET A 198 -0.92 16.70 9.00
N THR A 199 -1.27 17.40 7.93
CA THR A 199 -2.63 17.42 7.38
C THR A 199 -2.57 17.38 5.87
N SER A 200 -3.58 16.80 5.21
CA SER A 200 -3.66 16.68 3.75
C SER A 200 -3.59 18.01 3.00
N ASP A 201 -3.93 19.11 3.68
CA ASP A 201 -3.90 20.46 3.10
C ASP A 201 -2.48 21.05 3.09
N LYS A 202 -1.62 20.63 4.01
CA LYS A 202 -0.23 21.07 4.12
C LYS A 202 0.74 20.15 3.39
N GLU A 203 0.46 18.85 3.44
CA GLU A 203 1.35 17.80 2.97
C GLU A 203 0.55 16.71 2.25
N ARG A 204 1.16 16.12 1.23
CA ARG A 204 0.54 15.02 0.51
C ARG A 204 0.78 13.72 1.29
N ILE A 205 -0.12 13.46 2.24
CA ILE A 205 -0.10 12.22 3.03
C ILE A 205 -0.65 11.08 2.17
N HIS A 206 0.12 10.00 2.09
CA HIS A 206 -0.20 8.80 1.34
C HIS A 206 -0.61 7.66 2.26
N SER A 207 -1.60 6.87 1.85
CA SER A 207 -1.82 5.53 2.39
C SER A 207 -1.26 4.47 1.43
N THR A 208 -1.01 3.28 1.95
CA THR A 208 -0.53 2.12 1.20
C THR A 208 -1.61 1.04 1.07
N LEU A 209 -1.55 0.29 -0.03
CA LEU A 209 -2.40 -0.87 -0.29
C LEU A 209 -1.66 -2.14 0.15
N GLY A 210 -2.38 -3.12 0.68
CA GLY A 210 -1.78 -4.37 1.12
C GLY A 210 -2.81 -5.46 1.39
N ALA A 211 -2.46 -6.43 2.24
CA ALA A 211 -3.33 -7.54 2.59
C ALA A 211 -4.70 -7.09 3.15
N THR A 212 -4.74 -6.00 3.93
CA THR A 212 -5.98 -5.45 4.49
C THR A 212 -6.92 -4.95 3.41
N THR A 213 -6.38 -4.28 2.37
CA THR A 213 -7.17 -3.82 1.22
C THR A 213 -7.86 -4.99 0.52
N TYR A 214 -7.14 -6.09 0.30
CA TYR A 214 -7.70 -7.31 -0.31
C TYR A 214 -8.81 -7.91 0.56
N LEU A 215 -8.57 -8.07 1.86
CA LEU A 215 -9.54 -8.63 2.82
C LEU A 215 -10.82 -7.78 2.87
N GLN A 216 -10.68 -6.46 3.03
CA GLN A 216 -11.81 -5.55 3.08
C GLN A 216 -12.61 -5.55 1.77
N LEU A 217 -11.94 -5.55 0.61
CA LEU A 217 -12.63 -5.60 -0.67
C LEU A 217 -13.37 -6.94 -0.86
N SER A 218 -12.75 -8.06 -0.45
CA SER A 218 -13.36 -9.39 -0.48
C SER A 218 -14.65 -9.44 0.33
N ASP A 219 -14.62 -8.93 1.56
CA ASP A 219 -15.80 -8.83 2.43
C ASP A 219 -16.89 -7.95 1.82
N ILE A 220 -16.53 -6.81 1.24
CA ILE A 220 -17.46 -5.91 0.57
C ILE A 220 -18.11 -6.61 -0.63
N VAL A 221 -17.33 -7.22 -1.52
CA VAL A 221 -17.83 -7.93 -2.71
C VAL A 221 -18.79 -9.05 -2.31
N LYS A 222 -18.44 -9.80 -1.26
CA LYS A 222 -19.29 -10.87 -0.72
C LYS A 222 -20.61 -10.32 -0.17
N ASN A 223 -20.56 -9.21 0.56
CA ASN A 223 -21.74 -8.60 1.18
C ASN A 223 -22.66 -7.89 0.17
N TYR A 224 -22.12 -7.44 -0.96
CA TYR A 224 -22.85 -6.68 -1.99
C TYR A 224 -22.87 -7.38 -3.35
N THR A 225 -22.80 -8.72 -3.36
CA THR A 225 -22.77 -9.53 -4.59
C THR A 225 -23.94 -9.16 -5.52
N GLY A 226 -23.63 -8.91 -6.80
CA GLY A 226 -24.62 -8.55 -7.82
C GLY A 226 -25.02 -7.07 -7.83
N THR A 227 -24.49 -6.24 -6.95
CA THR A 227 -24.73 -4.79 -6.93
C THR A 227 -23.70 -4.05 -7.76
N GLU A 228 -24.11 -2.97 -8.44
CA GLU A 228 -23.17 -2.08 -9.13
C GLU A 228 -22.27 -1.39 -8.09
N MET A 229 -20.95 -1.53 -8.26
CA MET A 229 -19.93 -1.02 -7.33
C MET A 229 -19.04 0.04 -8.01
N THR A 230 -18.77 1.13 -7.30
CA THR A 230 -17.78 2.14 -7.69
C THR A 230 -16.68 2.23 -6.62
N PHE A 231 -15.45 1.90 -7.00
CA PHE A 231 -14.26 2.05 -6.16
C PHE A 231 -13.70 3.48 -6.30
N LYS A 232 -13.83 4.28 -5.26
CA LYS A 232 -13.47 5.70 -5.21
C LYS A 232 -12.20 5.92 -4.39
N PHE A 233 -11.11 6.25 -5.09
CA PHE A 233 -9.88 6.74 -4.47
C PHE A 233 -10.14 8.17 -3.96
N ASN A 234 -10.33 8.32 -2.65
CA ASN A 234 -10.73 9.56 -1.98
C ASN A 234 -9.67 10.12 -1.03
N ASN A 235 -8.49 9.52 -1.03
CA ASN A 235 -7.26 10.03 -0.44
C ASN A 235 -6.08 9.73 -1.39
N ASN A 236 -4.88 10.20 -1.07
CA ASN A 236 -3.70 9.88 -1.88
C ASN A 236 -3.24 8.45 -1.57
N ILE A 237 -3.21 7.59 -2.58
CA ILE A 237 -2.63 6.25 -2.49
C ILE A 237 -1.20 6.31 -3.03
N GLY A 238 -0.22 5.93 -2.21
CA GLY A 238 1.20 5.92 -2.59
C GLY A 238 1.61 4.72 -3.44
N GLY A 239 0.94 3.58 -3.26
CA GLY A 239 1.26 2.34 -3.97
C GLY A 239 0.83 1.11 -3.18
N SER A 240 1.33 -0.04 -3.61
CA SER A 240 1.23 -1.31 -2.88
C SER A 240 2.46 -1.54 -2.02
N ALA A 241 2.24 -1.94 -0.77
CA ALA A 241 3.26 -2.53 0.09
C ALA A 241 3.34 -4.06 -0.07
N ASP A 242 2.36 -4.65 -0.77
CA ASP A 242 2.36 -6.06 -1.19
C ASP A 242 1.88 -6.15 -2.64
N ASP A 243 2.82 -6.15 -3.58
CA ASP A 243 2.55 -6.18 -5.03
C ASP A 243 1.79 -7.44 -5.44
N ASP A 244 2.08 -8.57 -4.78
CA ASP A 244 1.53 -9.86 -5.14
C ASP A 244 0.03 -9.90 -4.89
N ILE A 245 -0.41 -9.46 -3.71
CA ILE A 245 -1.84 -9.38 -3.38
C ILE A 245 -2.53 -8.20 -4.08
N ASN A 246 -1.80 -7.15 -4.45
CA ASN A 246 -2.35 -6.00 -5.16
C ASN A 246 -2.89 -6.40 -6.55
N LEU A 247 -2.19 -7.29 -7.28
CA LEU A 247 -2.70 -7.83 -8.54
C LEU A 247 -4.04 -8.55 -8.35
N TYR A 248 -4.17 -9.37 -7.31
CA TYR A 248 -5.43 -10.06 -7.00
C TYR A 248 -6.53 -9.09 -6.55
N THR A 249 -6.18 -8.04 -5.83
CA THR A 249 -7.12 -6.95 -5.49
C THR A 249 -7.65 -6.28 -6.76
N GLY A 250 -6.78 -5.97 -7.73
CA GLY A 250 -7.20 -5.42 -9.01
C GLY A 250 -8.05 -6.40 -9.83
N LEU A 251 -7.68 -7.69 -9.86
CA LEU A 251 -8.50 -8.71 -10.53
C LEU A 251 -9.89 -8.82 -9.91
N MET A 252 -10.03 -8.66 -8.59
CA MET A 252 -11.32 -8.64 -7.92
C MET A 252 -12.18 -7.44 -8.34
N ILE A 253 -11.58 -6.25 -8.48
CA ILE A 253 -12.24 -5.04 -9.03
C ILE A 253 -12.74 -5.33 -10.46
N HIS A 254 -11.88 -5.91 -11.30
CA HIS A 254 -12.20 -6.20 -12.70
C HIS A 254 -13.30 -7.26 -12.85
N ASP A 255 -13.17 -8.38 -12.16
CA ASP A 255 -14.07 -9.53 -12.26
C ASP A 255 -15.48 -9.21 -11.73
N ASN A 256 -15.61 -8.19 -10.87
CA ASN A 256 -16.89 -7.65 -10.41
C ASN A 256 -17.41 -6.46 -11.24
N ASN A 257 -16.81 -6.16 -12.40
CA ASN A 257 -17.21 -5.09 -13.31
C ASN A 257 -17.30 -3.70 -12.65
N MET A 258 -16.47 -3.42 -11.65
CA MET A 258 -16.56 -2.16 -10.92
C MET A 258 -16.16 -0.96 -11.79
N THR A 259 -16.73 0.20 -11.49
CA THR A 259 -16.15 1.50 -11.92
C THR A 259 -15.05 1.88 -10.95
N THR A 260 -13.91 2.35 -11.45
CA THR A 260 -12.88 2.98 -10.61
C THR A 260 -12.90 4.49 -10.84
N MET A 261 -12.71 5.25 -9.76
CA MET A 261 -12.78 6.70 -9.79
C MET A 261 -11.70 7.31 -8.92
N VAL A 262 -10.86 8.15 -9.50
CA VAL A 262 -10.02 9.08 -8.73
C VAL A 262 -10.83 10.35 -8.49
N THR A 263 -11.13 10.65 -7.24
CA THR A 263 -11.90 11.85 -6.84
C THR A 263 -11.01 13.09 -6.81
N LYS A 264 -11.60 14.29 -6.60
CA LYS A 264 -10.83 15.55 -6.45
C LYS A 264 -9.81 15.55 -5.31
N THR A 265 -10.08 14.80 -4.24
CA THR A 265 -9.19 14.69 -3.07
C THR A 265 -8.25 13.49 -3.16
N GLY A 266 -8.46 12.63 -4.15
CA GLY A 266 -7.72 11.40 -4.31
C GLY A 266 -6.59 11.50 -5.33
N SER A 267 -5.69 10.54 -5.22
CA SER A 267 -4.72 10.21 -6.26
C SER A 267 -4.32 8.76 -6.18
N VAL A 268 -3.84 8.22 -7.29
CA VAL A 268 -3.26 6.89 -7.37
C VAL A 268 -1.85 6.96 -7.91
N PHE A 269 -0.97 6.16 -7.34
CA PHE A 269 0.42 6.03 -7.74
C PHE A 269 0.83 4.56 -7.64
N SER A 270 1.79 4.12 -8.46
CA SER A 270 2.32 2.75 -8.43
C SER A 270 1.19 1.69 -8.47
N GLY A 271 1.17 0.72 -7.56
CA GLY A 271 0.10 -0.28 -7.43
C GLY A 271 -1.32 0.29 -7.26
N GLY A 272 -1.48 1.54 -6.80
CA GLY A 272 -2.79 2.22 -6.83
C GLY A 272 -3.27 2.50 -8.25
N THR A 273 -2.34 2.78 -9.17
CA THR A 273 -2.64 2.97 -10.59
C THR A 273 -3.06 1.64 -11.23
N ASP A 274 -2.51 0.51 -10.77
CA ASP A 274 -2.94 -0.83 -11.19
C ASP A 274 -4.41 -1.08 -10.80
N LEU A 275 -4.78 -0.75 -9.55
CA LEU A 275 -6.18 -0.86 -9.11
C LEU A 275 -7.10 0.08 -9.89
N PHE A 276 -6.66 1.31 -10.20
CA PHE A 276 -7.43 2.20 -11.06
C PHE A 276 -7.59 1.61 -12.47
N ALA A 277 -6.53 1.03 -13.04
CA ALA A 277 -6.54 0.37 -14.34
C ALA A 277 -7.52 -0.82 -14.41
N ALA A 278 -7.79 -1.45 -13.27
CA ALA A 278 -8.68 -2.61 -13.17
C ALA A 278 -10.16 -2.32 -13.43
N GLY A 279 -10.58 -1.05 -13.28
CA GLY A 279 -11.97 -0.65 -13.46
C GLY A 279 -12.47 -0.84 -14.88
N LYS A 280 -13.72 -1.33 -15.02
CA LYS A 280 -14.39 -1.44 -16.32
C LYS A 280 -14.58 -0.07 -16.97
N LYS A 281 -14.92 0.91 -16.13
CA LYS A 281 -14.92 2.34 -16.42
C LYS A 281 -13.95 3.01 -15.45
N ARG A 282 -13.10 3.88 -15.97
CA ARG A 282 -12.00 4.56 -15.25
C ARG A 282 -12.22 6.06 -15.33
N VAL A 283 -12.67 6.62 -14.22
CA VAL A 283 -13.10 8.03 -14.12
C VAL A 283 -12.04 8.84 -13.40
N LEU A 284 -11.59 9.94 -14.00
CA LEU A 284 -10.79 10.94 -13.32
C LEU A 284 -11.63 12.19 -13.07
N GLN A 285 -11.94 12.47 -11.81
CA GLN A 285 -12.51 13.74 -11.39
C GLN A 285 -11.37 14.71 -11.08
N ARG A 286 -11.20 15.73 -11.93
CA ARG A 286 -10.02 16.60 -11.86
C ARG A 286 -10.06 17.48 -10.63
N LYS A 287 -8.98 17.47 -9.83
CA LYS A 287 -8.81 18.32 -8.64
C LYS A 287 -8.98 19.79 -9.00
N ASN A 288 -8.32 20.21 -10.07
CA ASN A 288 -8.44 21.52 -10.70
C ASN A 288 -8.61 21.36 -12.22
N ALA A 289 -9.73 21.87 -12.74
CA ALA A 289 -10.06 21.78 -14.16
C ALA A 289 -9.13 22.63 -15.06
N ILE A 290 -8.45 23.64 -14.50
CA ILE A 290 -7.62 24.60 -15.26
C ILE A 290 -6.22 24.05 -15.49
N ASP A 291 -5.66 23.31 -14.54
CA ASP A 291 -4.27 22.83 -14.60
C ASP A 291 -4.08 21.84 -15.77
N ALA A 292 -2.84 21.47 -16.10
CA ALA A 292 -2.64 20.32 -16.99
C ALA A 292 -3.06 19.01 -16.29
N PHE A 293 -3.20 17.92 -17.04
CA PHE A 293 -3.57 16.61 -16.48
C PHE A 293 -2.59 16.17 -15.39
N GLU A 294 -1.31 16.13 -15.74
CA GLU A 294 -0.18 15.81 -14.90
C GLU A 294 0.03 16.84 -13.77
N GLY A 295 -0.34 18.10 -14.01
CA GLY A 295 -0.25 19.17 -13.02
C GLY A 295 -1.15 18.93 -11.80
N ASN A 296 -2.21 18.14 -11.95
CA ASN A 296 -3.06 17.73 -10.84
C ASN A 296 -2.41 16.66 -9.93
N LYS A 297 -1.38 15.96 -10.40
CA LYS A 297 -0.70 14.85 -9.71
C LYS A 297 -1.67 13.80 -9.15
N GLN A 298 -2.70 13.45 -9.93
CA GLN A 298 -3.74 12.52 -9.49
C GLN A 298 -3.52 11.08 -9.94
N VAL A 299 -2.72 10.86 -10.98
CA VAL A 299 -2.42 9.53 -11.51
C VAL A 299 -0.96 9.49 -11.88
N GLY A 300 -0.17 8.61 -11.27
CA GLY A 300 1.24 8.47 -11.61
C GLY A 300 1.72 7.02 -11.63
N VAL A 301 2.83 6.80 -12.32
CA VAL A 301 3.43 5.50 -12.56
C VAL A 301 4.94 5.58 -12.39
N HIS A 302 5.55 4.44 -12.13
CA HIS A 302 6.99 4.22 -12.18
C HIS A 302 7.27 2.72 -12.40
N SER A 303 8.52 2.37 -12.68
CA SER A 303 8.98 0.99 -12.76
C SER A 303 9.02 0.35 -11.37
N TRP A 304 8.80 -0.96 -11.25
CA TRP A 304 9.11 -1.68 -10.01
C TRP A 304 10.61 -2.02 -9.92
N ALA A 305 11.06 -2.38 -8.72
CA ALA A 305 12.40 -2.88 -8.45
C ALA A 305 12.35 -4.04 -7.46
N GLN A 306 13.38 -4.89 -7.48
CA GLN A 306 13.59 -5.94 -6.49
C GLN A 306 14.99 -5.79 -5.90
N GLY A 307 15.07 -5.32 -4.65
CA GLY A 307 16.32 -4.84 -4.07
C GLY A 307 16.92 -3.73 -4.94
N GLU A 308 18.20 -3.83 -5.26
CA GLU A 308 18.91 -2.83 -6.09
C GLU A 308 18.63 -2.96 -7.61
N LYS A 309 17.85 -3.95 -8.04
CA LYS A 309 17.62 -4.22 -9.47
C LYS A 309 16.29 -3.63 -9.94
N GLU A 310 16.36 -2.71 -10.90
CA GLU A 310 15.21 -2.22 -11.67
C GLU A 310 14.54 -3.33 -12.48
N ALA A 311 13.25 -3.21 -12.73
CA ALA A 311 12.47 -4.18 -13.52
C ALA A 311 13.16 -4.58 -14.83
N LYS A 312 13.69 -3.60 -15.56
CA LYS A 312 14.34 -3.82 -16.87
C LYS A 312 15.64 -4.61 -16.81
N ALA A 313 16.20 -4.84 -15.61
CA ALA A 313 17.34 -5.74 -15.41
C ALA A 313 16.91 -7.22 -15.43
N PHE A 314 15.62 -7.52 -15.28
CA PHE A 314 15.07 -8.87 -15.38
C PHE A 314 14.65 -9.17 -16.84
N PRO A 315 14.87 -10.40 -17.32
CA PRO A 315 14.39 -10.77 -18.65
C PRO A 315 12.85 -10.83 -18.66
N PHE A 316 12.20 -10.50 -19.78
CA PHE A 316 10.73 -10.55 -19.89
C PHE A 316 10.10 -11.95 -19.73
N THR A 317 10.92 -13.01 -19.65
CA THR A 317 10.48 -14.35 -19.25
C THR A 317 10.34 -14.52 -17.73
N HIS A 318 10.87 -13.57 -16.95
CA HIS A 318 10.75 -13.54 -15.49
C HIS A 318 9.27 -13.53 -15.08
N GLU A 319 8.95 -14.25 -14.01
CA GLU A 319 7.57 -14.43 -13.57
C GLU A 319 6.88 -13.09 -13.25
N SER A 320 7.56 -12.15 -12.59
CA SER A 320 7.01 -10.82 -12.29
C SER A 320 6.57 -10.07 -13.55
N HIS A 321 7.34 -10.14 -14.64
CA HIS A 321 6.92 -9.56 -15.92
C HIS A 321 5.71 -10.29 -16.52
N ARG A 322 5.66 -11.62 -16.44
CA ARG A 322 4.52 -12.41 -16.93
C ARG A 322 3.25 -12.15 -16.12
N ARG A 323 3.35 -12.03 -14.80
CA ARG A 323 2.25 -11.65 -13.90
C ARG A 323 1.68 -10.29 -14.28
N GLN A 324 2.55 -9.28 -14.38
CA GLN A 324 2.14 -7.92 -14.74
C GLN A 324 1.54 -7.84 -16.15
N ALA A 325 2.18 -8.47 -17.14
CA ALA A 325 1.66 -8.51 -18.51
C ALA A 325 0.28 -9.19 -18.57
N THR A 326 0.10 -10.30 -17.84
CA THR A 326 -1.19 -11.01 -17.77
C THR A 326 -2.26 -10.14 -17.11
N PHE A 327 -1.93 -9.49 -15.99
CA PHE A 327 -2.83 -8.59 -15.27
C PHE A 327 -3.32 -7.46 -16.18
N PHE A 328 -2.39 -6.67 -16.74
CA PHE A 328 -2.75 -5.55 -17.59
C PHE A 328 -3.47 -5.98 -18.87
N ASN A 329 -3.07 -7.10 -19.46
CA ASN A 329 -3.78 -7.66 -20.62
C ASN A 329 -5.24 -8.03 -20.27
N LYS A 330 -5.48 -8.61 -19.08
CA LYS A 330 -6.84 -8.95 -18.64
C LYS A 330 -7.67 -7.69 -18.41
N VAL A 331 -7.13 -6.69 -17.73
CA VAL A 331 -7.94 -5.54 -17.29
C VAL A 331 -8.04 -4.40 -18.32
N MET A 332 -7.06 -4.25 -19.22
CA MET A 332 -7.04 -3.20 -20.25
C MET A 332 -7.16 -3.73 -21.69
N GLY A 333 -7.18 -5.06 -21.89
CA GLY A 333 -7.21 -5.67 -23.22
C GLY A 333 -5.92 -5.45 -24.01
N ASP A 334 -6.04 -5.31 -25.33
CA ASP A 334 -4.90 -5.29 -26.28
C ASP A 334 -3.84 -4.20 -26.00
N LYS A 335 -4.22 -3.12 -25.31
CA LYS A 335 -3.30 -2.03 -24.94
C LYS A 335 -2.59 -2.26 -23.60
N GLY A 336 -2.99 -3.28 -22.84
CA GLY A 336 -2.52 -3.51 -21.48
C GLY A 336 -1.02 -3.77 -21.40
N ILE A 337 -0.49 -4.68 -22.22
CA ILE A 337 0.94 -4.99 -22.22
C ILE A 337 1.77 -3.76 -22.62
N ASP A 338 1.28 -2.95 -23.55
CA ASP A 338 1.98 -1.72 -23.98
C ASP A 338 1.91 -0.61 -22.92
N PHE A 339 0.83 -0.55 -22.14
CA PHE A 339 0.75 0.32 -20.97
C PHE A 339 1.73 -0.13 -19.89
N TYR A 340 1.81 -1.43 -19.61
CA TYR A 340 2.78 -1.98 -18.67
C TYR A 340 4.23 -1.66 -19.05
N LEU A 341 4.61 -1.90 -20.31
CA LEU A 341 5.97 -1.56 -20.77
C LEU A 341 6.24 -0.05 -20.66
N PHE A 342 5.23 0.78 -20.87
CA PHE A 342 5.35 2.21 -20.65
C PHE A 342 5.61 2.56 -19.19
N THR A 343 5.01 1.90 -18.21
CA THR A 343 5.30 2.21 -16.79
C THR A 343 6.77 1.95 -16.45
N LEU A 344 7.37 0.91 -17.05
CA LEU A 344 8.80 0.59 -16.90
C LEU A 344 9.73 1.65 -17.52
N ASP A 345 9.28 2.32 -18.58
CA ASP A 345 10.05 3.32 -19.31
C ASP A 345 9.82 4.75 -18.78
N ALA A 346 8.67 5.00 -18.15
CA ALA A 346 8.22 6.32 -17.76
C ALA A 346 9.07 6.92 -16.62
N ALA A 347 9.42 6.11 -15.62
CA ALA A 347 10.28 6.50 -14.51
C ALA A 347 10.95 5.28 -13.86
N PRO A 348 12.17 5.41 -13.29
CA PRO A 348 12.79 4.36 -12.46
C PRO A 348 12.00 4.15 -11.17
N ALA A 349 12.33 3.11 -10.38
CA ALA A 349 11.57 2.79 -9.16
C ALA A 349 11.53 3.91 -8.11
N ALA A 350 12.59 4.70 -8.00
CA ALA A 350 12.64 5.87 -7.12
C ALA A 350 12.13 7.17 -7.79
N GLY A 351 11.62 7.11 -9.02
CA GLY A 351 11.16 8.25 -9.79
C GLY A 351 9.64 8.35 -9.87
N GLU A 352 9.16 9.43 -10.47
CA GLU A 352 7.73 9.64 -10.69
C GLU A 352 7.45 10.11 -12.12
N HIS A 353 6.48 9.47 -12.77
CA HIS A 353 5.86 9.99 -13.98
C HIS A 353 4.36 10.20 -13.75
N TRP A 354 3.94 11.47 -13.71
CA TRP A 354 2.52 11.82 -13.65
C TRP A 354 1.90 11.69 -15.04
N ILE A 355 0.85 10.87 -15.17
CA ILE A 355 0.21 10.55 -16.45
C ILE A 355 -0.29 11.82 -17.12
N THR A 356 0.21 12.07 -18.33
CA THR A 356 -0.26 13.18 -19.16
C THR A 356 -1.55 12.79 -19.89
N LYS A 357 -2.25 13.78 -20.45
CA LYS A 357 -3.38 13.50 -21.34
C LYS A 357 -2.96 12.64 -22.54
N ALA A 358 -1.78 12.89 -23.11
CA ALA A 358 -1.27 12.15 -24.26
C ALA A 358 -1.00 10.68 -23.92
N ASP A 359 -0.42 10.41 -22.75
CA ASP A 359 -0.25 9.04 -22.25
C ASP A 359 -1.61 8.35 -22.11
N SER A 360 -2.57 9.03 -21.46
CA SER A 360 -3.91 8.49 -21.28
C SER A 360 -4.59 8.18 -22.62
N ASP A 361 -4.55 9.10 -23.58
CA ASP A 361 -5.16 8.92 -24.92
C ASP A 361 -4.50 7.75 -25.67
N LYS A 362 -3.17 7.65 -25.63
CA LYS A 362 -2.40 6.58 -26.28
C LYS A 362 -2.87 5.21 -25.83
N TYR A 363 -3.00 5.02 -24.51
CA TYR A 363 -3.37 3.74 -23.92
C TYR A 363 -4.87 3.56 -23.70
N GLY A 364 -5.68 4.59 -23.97
CA GLY A 364 -7.09 4.60 -23.59
C GLY A 364 -7.25 4.37 -22.08
N PHE A 365 -6.38 4.98 -21.28
CA PHE A 365 -6.24 4.69 -19.85
C PHE A 365 -7.39 5.26 -19.02
N ILE A 366 -7.63 6.57 -19.10
CA ILE A 366 -8.81 7.20 -18.50
C ILE A 366 -9.94 7.15 -19.53
N THR A 367 -11.08 6.58 -19.15
CA THR A 367 -12.24 6.45 -20.05
C THR A 367 -13.24 7.58 -19.90
N GLU A 368 -13.21 8.31 -18.77
CA GLU A 368 -14.06 9.47 -18.52
C GLU A 368 -13.34 10.50 -17.65
N ILE A 369 -13.50 11.78 -18.00
CA ILE A 369 -12.94 12.92 -17.26
C ILE A 369 -14.11 13.78 -16.78
N GLN A 370 -14.11 14.14 -15.51
CA GLN A 370 -15.13 14.97 -14.85
C GLN A 370 -14.55 16.24 -14.24
#